data_AF-A0A2E2L4P1-F1
#
_entry.id   AF-A0A2E2L4P1-F1
#
_cell.length_a   1.000
_cell.length_b   1.000
_cell.length_c   1.000
_cell.angle_alpha   90.00
_cell.angle_beta   90.00
_cell.angle_gamma   90.00
#
_symmetry.space_group_name_H-M   'P 1'
#
loop_
_entity.id
_entity.type
_entity.pdbx_description
1 polymer ?
#
loop_
_entity_poly.entity_id
_entity_poly.type
_entity_poly.pdbx_seq_one_letter_code
_entity_poly.pdbx_strand_id
1 'polypeptide(L)'
;MSAPDLASAQAGIDAAMDVAKDLAEGRLNAADLTAAVAQEQRALFATVVGPGDALWDVHVDVARQVLAAGGIDEGELAEWLAVTRKRNEPPT
;
A
#
# COMPACT_ATOMS: atom_id res chain seq x y z
N MET A 1 4.26 -20.63 12.13
CA MET A 1 5.25 -20.25 11.09
C MET A 1 6.15 -21.43 10.87
N SER A 2 6.08 -22.07 9.70
CA SER A 2 7.07 -23.09 9.32
C SER A 2 8.44 -22.43 9.15
N ALA A 3 9.52 -23.14 9.51
CA ALA A 3 10.87 -22.66 9.25
C ALA A 3 11.06 -22.44 7.73
N PRO A 4 11.72 -21.35 7.30
CA PRO A 4 12.03 -21.17 5.88
C PRO A 4 12.86 -22.35 5.41
N ASP A 5 12.51 -22.92 4.25
CA ASP A 5 13.38 -23.93 3.65
C ASP A 5 14.71 -23.27 3.24
N LEU A 6 15.79 -24.06 3.27
CA LEU A 6 17.15 -23.56 3.01
C LEU A 6 17.29 -22.94 1.61
N ALA A 7 16.48 -23.38 0.64
CA ALA A 7 16.52 -22.84 -0.72
C ALA A 7 15.89 -21.44 -0.78
N SER A 8 14.81 -21.19 -0.05
CA SER A 8 14.21 -19.86 0.09
C SER A 8 15.15 -18.87 0.76
N ALA A 9 15.87 -19.32 1.79
CA ALA A 9 16.89 -18.49 2.45
C ALA A 9 18.03 -18.12 1.49
N GLN A 10 18.54 -19.09 0.72
CA GLN A 10 19.60 -18.84 -0.27
C GLN A 10 19.13 -17.88 -1.37
N ALA A 11 17.92 -18.07 -1.90
CA ALA A 11 17.36 -17.17 -2.93
C ALA A 11 17.23 -15.72 -2.43
N GLY A 12 16.84 -15.53 -1.16
CA GLY A 12 16.80 -14.21 -0.54
C GLY A 12 18.19 -13.57 -0.40
N ILE A 13 19.20 -14.37 -0.07
CA ILE A 13 20.60 -13.91 0.01
C ILE A 13 21.13 -13.51 -1.38
N ASP A 14 20.91 -14.36 -2.38
CA ASP A 14 21.35 -14.10 -3.76
C ASP A 14 20.73 -12.80 -4.29
N ALA A 15 19.42 -12.62 -4.09
CA ALA A 15 18.73 -11.38 -4.46
C ALA A 15 19.30 -10.14 -3.75
N ALA A 16 19.63 -10.24 -2.46
CA ALA A 16 20.24 -9.14 -1.72
C ALA A 16 21.65 -8.80 -2.24
N MET A 17 22.43 -9.82 -2.62
CA MET A 17 23.76 -9.64 -3.19
C MET A 17 23.73 -9.05 -4.59
N ASP A 18 22.75 -9.41 -5.42
CA ASP A 18 22.56 -8.82 -6.74
C ASP A 18 22.24 -7.32 -6.64
N VAL A 19 21.37 -6.92 -5.71
CA VAL A 19 21.09 -5.49 -5.43
C VAL A 19 22.37 -4.76 -4.98
N ALA A 20 23.16 -5.37 -4.09
CA ALA A 20 24.43 -4.79 -3.64
C ALA A 20 25.43 -4.62 -4.80
N LYS A 21 25.50 -5.60 -5.71
CA LYS A 21 26.33 -5.55 -6.91
C LYS A 21 25.87 -4.45 -7.87
N ASP A 22 24.57 -4.32 -8.12
CA ASP A 22 24.02 -3.31 -9.01
C ASP A 22 24.27 -1.89 -8.48
N LEU A 23 24.22 -1.69 -7.16
CA LEU A 23 24.61 -0.43 -6.52
C LEU A 23 26.10 -0.13 -6.71
N ALA A 24 26.97 -1.12 -6.47
CA ALA A 24 28.42 -0.97 -6.60
C ALA A 24 28.85 -0.68 -8.06
N GLU A 25 28.16 -1.29 -9.02
CA GLU A 25 28.42 -1.14 -10.46
C GLU A 25 27.68 0.08 -11.08
N GLY A 26 26.94 0.84 -10.25
CA GLY A 26 26.24 2.06 -10.67
C GLY A 26 25.05 1.83 -11.60
N ARG A 27 24.57 0.59 -11.72
CA ARG A 27 23.37 0.22 -12.50
C ARG A 27 22.08 0.51 -11.75
N LEU A 28 22.16 0.57 -10.43
CA LEU A 28 21.10 0.99 -9.53
C LEU A 28 21.64 2.11 -8.66
N ASN A 29 20.82 3.12 -8.38
CA ASN A 29 21.11 4.11 -7.35
C ASN A 29 20.04 4.07 -6.23
N ALA A 30 20.32 4.75 -5.12
CA ALA A 30 19.42 4.73 -3.96
C ALA A 30 18.04 5.37 -4.23
N ALA A 31 17.96 6.34 -5.15
CA ALA A 31 16.69 6.93 -5.56
C ALA A 31 15.85 5.91 -6.35
N ASP A 32 16.46 5.10 -7.20
CA ASP A 32 15.78 4.03 -7.93
C ASP A 32 15.18 3.00 -6.97
N LEU A 33 15.93 2.61 -5.93
CA LEU A 33 15.44 1.66 -4.91
C LEU A 33 14.27 2.27 -4.11
N THR A 34 14.36 3.55 -3.75
CA THR A 34 13.28 4.27 -3.05
C THR A 34 12.03 4.33 -3.89
N ALA A 35 12.16 4.60 -5.20
CA ALA A 35 11.05 4.63 -6.14
C ALA A 35 10.40 3.24 -6.29
N ALA A 36 11.21 2.17 -6.38
CA ALA A 36 10.71 0.80 -6.46
C ALA A 36 9.91 0.42 -5.20
N VAL A 37 10.42 0.74 -4.01
CA VAL A 37 9.69 0.48 -2.75
C VAL A 37 8.38 1.26 -2.70
N ALA A 38 8.38 2.54 -3.10
CA ALA A 38 7.16 3.34 -3.13
C ALA A 38 6.12 2.78 -4.12
N GLN A 39 6.57 2.25 -5.25
CA GLN A 39 5.70 1.60 -6.24
C GLN A 39 5.07 0.32 -5.67
N GLU A 40 5.85 -0.54 -5.03
CA GLU A 40 5.35 -1.76 -4.39
C GLU A 40 4.38 -1.44 -3.25
N GLN A 41 4.70 -0.46 -2.40
CA GLN A 41 3.80 0.02 -1.37
C GLN A 41 2.47 0.50 -1.95
N ARG A 42 2.51 1.26 -3.05
CA ARG A 42 1.30 1.71 -3.74
C ARG A 42 0.50 0.53 -4.31
N ALA A 43 1.17 -0.46 -4.90
CA ALA A 43 0.50 -1.64 -5.44
C ALA A 43 -0.23 -2.44 -4.36
N LEU A 44 0.40 -2.60 -3.19
CA LEU A 44 -0.15 -3.38 -2.07
C LEU A 44 -1.18 -2.61 -1.24
N PHE A 45 -1.00 -1.31 -1.03
CA PHE A 45 -1.78 -0.53 -0.06
C PHE A 45 -2.72 0.50 -0.69
N ALA A 46 -2.49 0.96 -1.91
CA ALA A 46 -3.28 2.08 -2.46
C ALA A 46 -4.60 1.63 -3.11
N THR A 47 -4.90 0.34 -3.15
CA THR A 47 -6.14 -0.20 -3.72
C THR A 47 -6.97 -0.83 -2.63
N VAL A 48 -8.17 -0.29 -2.38
CA VAL A 48 -9.11 -0.82 -1.39
C VAL A 48 -10.21 -1.59 -2.10
N VAL A 49 -10.28 -2.91 -1.88
CA VAL A 49 -11.23 -3.78 -2.59
C VAL A 49 -12.58 -3.89 -1.87
N GLY A 50 -12.62 -3.60 -0.57
CA GLY A 50 -13.83 -3.64 0.27
C GLY A 50 -13.62 -4.42 1.58
N PRO A 51 -14.69 -4.72 2.34
CA PRO A 51 -14.58 -5.34 3.67
C PRO A 51 -13.90 -6.72 3.73
N GLY A 52 -13.74 -7.41 2.59
CA GLY A 52 -13.02 -8.68 2.50
C GLY A 52 -11.51 -8.53 2.26
N ASP A 53 -11.01 -7.30 2.15
CA ASP A 53 -9.60 -6.99 1.99
C ASP A 53 -8.82 -7.31 3.27
N ALA A 54 -7.67 -7.98 3.15
CA ALA A 54 -6.83 -8.34 4.29
C ALA A 54 -6.26 -7.10 5.00
N LEU A 55 -6.15 -5.96 4.31
CA LEU A 55 -5.66 -4.69 4.86
C LEU A 55 -6.80 -3.75 5.28
N TRP A 56 -8.05 -4.19 5.24
CA TRP A 56 -9.23 -3.35 5.47
C TRP A 56 -9.16 -2.51 6.76
N ASP A 57 -8.82 -3.13 7.88
CA ASP A 57 -8.77 -2.42 9.18
C ASP A 57 -7.71 -1.31 9.18
N VAL A 58 -6.57 -1.53 8.50
CA VAL A 58 -5.51 -0.52 8.36
C VAL A 58 -5.97 0.61 7.44
N HIS A 59 -6.67 0.31 6.34
CA HIS A 59 -7.23 1.34 5.47
C HIS A 59 -8.23 2.23 6.21
N VAL A 60 -9.10 1.64 7.03
CA VAL A 60 -10.06 2.40 7.84
C VAL A 60 -9.35 3.30 8.84
N ASP A 61 -8.31 2.82 9.52
CA ASP A 61 -7.53 3.63 10.44
C ASP A 61 -6.81 4.79 9.73
N VAL A 62 -6.12 4.50 8.62
CA VAL A 62 -5.46 5.54 7.81
C VAL A 62 -6.46 6.57 7.29
N ALA A 63 -7.64 6.16 6.82
CA ALA A 63 -8.69 7.08 6.39
C ALA A 63 -9.14 8.03 7.53
N ARG A 64 -9.29 7.52 8.75
CA ARG A 64 -9.61 8.35 9.93
C ARG A 64 -8.50 9.35 10.23
N GLN A 65 -7.24 8.93 10.16
CA GLN A 65 -6.09 9.79 10.40
C GLN A 65 -5.99 10.89 9.33
N VAL A 66 -6.20 10.56 8.06
CA VAL A 66 -6.23 11.53 6.94
C VAL A 66 -7.32 12.57 7.17
N LEU A 67 -8.53 12.16 7.54
CA LEU A 67 -9.62 13.08 7.85
C LEU A 67 -9.29 13.98 9.05
N ALA A 68 -8.73 13.41 10.12
CA ALA A 68 -8.34 14.17 11.31
C ALA A 68 -7.24 15.20 11.03
N ALA A 69 -6.35 14.89 10.08
CA ALA A 69 -5.31 15.81 9.61
C ALA A 69 -5.81 16.84 8.58
N GLY A 70 -7.10 16.82 8.22
CA GLY A 70 -7.68 17.71 7.21
C GLY A 70 -7.24 17.41 5.79
N GLY A 71 -6.88 16.16 5.49
CA GLY A 71 -6.39 15.74 4.17
C GLY A 71 -7.47 15.68 3.08
N ILE A 72 -8.74 15.77 3.46
CA ILE A 72 -9.89 15.92 2.56
C ILE A 72 -10.68 17.14 3.08
N ASP A 73 -11.00 18.07 2.19
CA ASP A 73 -11.74 19.26 2.58
C ASP A 73 -13.23 18.95 2.87
N GLU A 74 -13.89 19.86 3.58
CA GLU A 74 -15.29 19.68 4.01
C GLU A 74 -16.24 19.51 2.82
N GLY A 75 -15.99 20.19 1.70
CA GLY A 75 -16.83 20.12 0.51
C GLY A 75 -16.77 18.72 -0.12
N GLU A 76 -15.57 18.22 -0.37
CA GLU A 76 -15.38 16.86 -0.87
C GLU A 76 -15.98 15.81 0.08
N LEU A 77 -15.76 15.96 1.40
CA LEU A 77 -16.32 15.03 2.38
C LEU A 77 -17.86 15.01 2.37
N ALA A 78 -18.50 16.18 2.18
CA ALA A 78 -19.95 16.29 2.08
C ALA A 78 -20.50 15.57 0.84
N GLU A 79 -19.79 15.63 -0.29
CA GLU A 79 -20.14 14.90 -1.51
C GLU A 79 -20.10 13.38 -1.29
N TRP A 80 -19.04 12.87 -0.67
CA TRP A 80 -18.91 11.44 -0.38
C TRP A 80 -19.98 10.93 0.60
N LEU A 81 -20.39 11.77 1.56
CA LEU A 81 -21.50 11.45 2.44
C LEU A 81 -22.82 11.35 1.67
N ALA A 82 -23.07 12.26 0.73
CA ALA A 82 -24.25 12.22 -0.12
C ALA A 82 -24.29 10.96 -1.01
N VAL A 83 -23.15 10.59 -1.63
CA VAL A 83 -23.00 9.34 -2.40
C VAL A 83 -23.30 8.12 -1.53
N THR A 84 -22.75 8.08 -0.31
CA THR A 84 -22.97 6.95 0.61
C THR A 84 -24.42 6.83 1.02
N ARG A 85 -25.09 7.94 1.33
CA ARG A 85 -26.53 7.96 1.65
C ARG A 85 -27.35 7.40 0.49
N LYS A 86 -27.12 7.92 -0.72
CA LYS A 86 -27.81 7.48 -1.94
C LYS A 86 -27.61 5.99 -2.23
N ARG A 87 -26.39 5.46 -2.03
CA ARG A 87 -26.12 4.02 -2.20
C ARG A 87 -26.94 3.14 -1.24
N ASN A 88 -27.23 3.66 -0.04
CA ASN A 88 -27.93 2.92 1.01
C ASN A 88 -29.46 3.13 0.98
N GLU A 89 -29.97 3.97 0.07
CA GLU A 89 -31.42 4.14 -0.12
C GLU A 89 -32.03 2.83 -0.66
N PRO A 90 -33.22 2.42 -0.16
CA PRO A 90 -33.92 1.28 -0.74
C PRO A 90 -34.33 1.60 -2.19
N PRO A 91 -34.31 0.60 -3.10
CA PRO A 91 -34.74 0.81 -4.48
C PRO A 91 -36.20 1.26 -4.50
N THR A 92 -36.47 2.34 -5.23
CA THR A 92 -37.80 2.91 -5.48
C THR A 92 -38.65 2.03 -6.38
#